data_AF-A0AAV7XGU8-F1
#
_entry.id   AF-A0AAV7XGU8-F1
#
_cell.length_a   1.000
_cell.length_b   1.000
_cell.length_c   1.000
_cell.angle_alpha   90.00
_cell.angle_beta   90.00
_cell.angle_gamma   90.00
#
_symmetry.space_group_name_H-M   'P 1'
#
loop_
_entity.id
_entity.type
_entity.pdbx_description
1 polymer ?
#
loop_
_entity_poly.entity_id
_entity_poly.type
_entity_poly.pdbx_seq_one_letter_code
_entity_poly.pdbx_strand_id
1 'polypeptide(L)'
;MSIARVTVLITALSVTGAAPAPPPFVVTYLRALGFVSSDRPGGVAGGSSLVTPSVLRLAQEELGLSPTGVLDAVTLDMFSQQRCGVSPTWLAAPSPPGRTRRFALMGSRWRPAVLTYKVSVYSLTVPKATVDRTLSTVLDHFSSSTKLKFAAAVPGDTEWNLDIRFTGDDHGCSSVFDATVLAHAFPPEFGGDLHVRDAVDFNTTSLTYVLGHELAHSLGVHHSNRADALMYPVYRDVDPLSPLLSGDDLRALQLLYGQA
;
A
#
# COMPACT_ATOMS: atom_id res chain seq x y z
N MET A 1 60.55 33.08 39.05
CA MET A 1 59.19 33.48 38.65
C MET A 1 58.58 32.29 37.93
N SER A 2 57.66 31.56 38.57
CA SER A 2 57.09 30.30 38.07
C SER A 2 55.72 30.57 37.43
N ILE A 3 55.55 30.16 36.17
CA ILE A 3 54.28 30.31 35.44
C ILE A 3 53.48 29.02 35.64
N ALA A 4 52.42 29.09 36.44
CA ALA A 4 51.46 27.99 36.59
C ALA A 4 50.58 27.90 35.34
N ARG A 5 50.63 26.76 34.65
CA ARG A 5 49.69 26.43 33.56
C ARG A 5 48.37 25.96 34.19
N VAL A 6 47.30 26.73 33.99
CA VAL A 6 45.94 26.34 34.34
C VAL A 6 45.39 25.46 33.22
N THR A 7 45.26 24.17 33.48
CA THR A 7 44.60 23.22 32.58
C THR A 7 43.09 23.28 32.83
N VAL A 8 42.32 23.84 31.90
CA VAL A 8 40.85 23.81 31.94
C VAL A 8 40.40 22.44 31.49
N LEU A 9 39.90 21.63 32.42
CA LEU A 9 39.28 20.34 32.12
C LEU A 9 37.84 20.60 31.67
N ILE A 10 37.60 20.56 30.36
CA ILE A 10 36.23 20.60 29.80
C ILE A 10 35.65 19.19 29.98
N THR A 11 34.82 19.00 31.00
CA THR A 11 33.99 17.80 31.14
C THR A 11 32.91 17.84 30.07
N ALA A 12 33.07 17.02 29.01
CA ALA A 12 31.99 16.71 28.11
C ALA A 12 30.91 15.95 28.88
N LEU A 13 29.80 16.61 29.18
CA LEU A 13 28.58 15.95 29.66
C LEU A 13 28.03 15.12 28.49
N SER A 14 28.30 13.82 28.50
CA SER A 14 27.60 12.86 27.63
C SER A 14 26.15 12.79 28.08
N VAL A 15 25.27 13.55 27.45
CA VAL A 15 23.82 13.38 27.59
C VAL A 15 23.47 12.07 26.89
N THR A 16 23.50 10.96 27.64
CA THR A 16 22.90 9.69 27.21
C THR A 16 21.39 9.78 27.36
N GLY A 17 20.76 10.64 26.57
CA GLY A 17 19.32 10.64 26.39
C GLY A 17 18.97 9.53 25.41
N ALA A 18 18.32 8.47 25.89
CA ALA A 18 17.67 7.52 24.98
C ALA A 18 16.73 8.30 24.07
N ALA A 19 16.79 8.05 22.75
CA ALA A 19 15.89 8.69 21.81
C ALA A 19 14.43 8.46 22.26
N PRO A 20 13.55 9.46 22.15
CA PRO A 20 12.15 9.31 22.52
C PRO A 20 11.54 8.13 21.78
N ALA A 21 10.68 7.37 22.46
CA ALA A 21 9.98 6.26 21.84
C ALA A 21 9.16 6.76 20.64
N PRO A 22 9.12 6.01 19.52
CA PRO A 22 8.34 6.41 18.36
C PRO A 22 6.84 6.46 18.73
N PRO A 23 6.06 7.39 18.13
CA PRO A 23 4.61 7.42 18.32
C PRO A 23 3.97 6.06 18.02
N PRO A 24 2.91 5.64 18.75
CA PRO A 24 2.30 4.32 18.56
C PRO A 24 1.86 4.01 17.12
N PHE A 25 1.37 5.01 16.38
CA PHE A 25 0.95 4.84 14.99
C PHE A 25 2.10 4.44 14.06
N VAL A 26 3.34 4.85 14.35
CA VAL A 26 4.53 4.48 13.58
C VAL A 26 4.79 2.99 13.69
N VAL A 27 4.64 2.42 14.89
CA VAL A 27 4.81 0.98 15.11
C VAL A 27 3.70 0.20 14.39
N THR A 28 2.45 0.69 14.45
CA THR A 28 1.32 0.09 13.72
C THR A 28 1.58 0.10 12.21
N TYR A 29 2.03 1.22 11.66
CA TYR A 29 2.36 1.36 10.25
C TYR A 29 3.45 0.38 9.80
N LEU A 30 4.56 0.31 10.55
CA LEU A 30 5.68 -0.59 10.22
C LEU A 30 5.33 -2.07 10.37
N ARG A 31 4.41 -2.42 11.28
CA ARG A 31 3.84 -3.78 11.36
C ARG A 31 2.96 -4.09 10.16
N ALA A 32 2.14 -3.14 9.72
CA ALA A 32 1.30 -3.31 8.54
C ALA A 32 2.14 -3.51 7.26
N LEU A 33 3.31 -2.86 7.17
CA LEU A 33 4.28 -3.12 6.09
C LEU A 33 5.00 -4.48 6.20
N GLY A 34 4.80 -5.25 7.28
CA GLY A 34 5.48 -6.51 7.52
C GLY A 34 6.95 -6.39 7.95
N PHE A 35 7.44 -5.17 8.23
CA PHE A 35 8.83 -4.94 8.62
C PHE A 35 9.10 -5.15 10.12
N VAL A 36 8.04 -5.24 10.91
CA VAL A 36 8.10 -5.43 12.36
C VAL A 36 7.15 -6.57 12.73
N SER A 37 7.65 -7.61 13.40
CA SER A 37 6.81 -8.73 13.85
C SER A 37 5.87 -8.33 14.98
N SER A 38 4.63 -8.83 14.93
CA SER A 38 3.78 -8.93 16.12
C SER A 38 4.35 -10.03 17.02
N ASP A 39 4.52 -9.75 18.31
CA ASP A 39 4.97 -10.74 19.28
C ASP A 39 4.08 -12.00 19.20
N ARG A 40 4.70 -13.17 19.07
CA ARG A 40 4.02 -14.46 19.19
C ARG A 40 3.36 -14.58 20.57
N PRO A 41 2.19 -15.23 20.70
CA PRO A 41 1.63 -15.52 22.01
C PRO A 41 2.55 -16.49 22.77
N GLY A 42 3.17 -16.00 23.85
CA GLY A 42 4.07 -16.77 24.72
C GLY A 42 5.36 -16.08 25.14
N GLY A 43 5.68 -14.88 24.63
CA GLY A 43 6.86 -14.10 25.02
C GLY A 43 6.53 -12.95 25.96
N VAL A 44 7.31 -12.81 27.02
CA VAL A 44 7.20 -11.77 28.06
C VAL A 44 7.10 -10.36 27.46
N ALA A 45 6.09 -9.59 27.91
CA ALA A 45 5.94 -8.18 27.59
C ALA A 45 7.18 -7.38 28.03
N GLY A 46 7.95 -6.88 27.06
CA GLY A 46 9.17 -6.11 27.31
C GLY A 46 9.62 -5.40 26.04
N GLY A 47 9.46 -4.07 26.01
CA GLY A 47 9.67 -3.19 24.86
C GLY A 47 10.95 -3.44 24.05
N SER A 48 10.77 -3.83 22.79
CA SER A 48 11.19 -3.06 21.60
C SER A 48 10.89 -3.92 20.37
N SER A 49 9.72 -3.72 19.79
CA SER A 49 9.40 -4.12 18.42
C SER A 49 10.17 -3.13 17.53
N LEU A 50 11.49 -3.36 17.40
CA LEU A 50 12.50 -2.33 17.16
C LEU A 50 12.25 -1.55 15.85
N VAL A 51 11.76 -0.32 15.98
CA VAL A 51 11.88 0.70 14.95
C VAL A 51 13.36 1.05 14.83
N THR A 52 14.08 0.31 13.99
CA THR A 52 15.51 0.54 13.74
C THR A 52 15.71 1.47 12.54
N PRO A 53 16.88 2.13 12.42
CA PRO A 53 17.23 2.85 11.21
C PRO A 53 17.14 2.00 9.93
N SER A 54 17.40 0.69 10.01
CA SER A 54 17.27 -0.21 8.85
C SER A 54 15.82 -0.44 8.43
N VAL A 55 14.92 -0.63 9.41
CA VAL A 55 13.48 -0.74 9.14
C VAL A 55 12.92 0.56 8.56
N LEU A 56 13.36 1.71 9.10
CA LEU A 56 12.97 3.02 8.58
C LEU A 56 13.46 3.24 7.14
N ARG A 57 14.67 2.81 6.80
CA ARG A 57 15.17 2.86 5.41
C ARG A 57 14.29 2.06 4.45
N LEU A 58 13.89 0.84 4.82
CA LEU A 58 13.00 0.03 3.99
C LEU A 58 11.65 0.71 3.77
N ALA A 59 11.05 1.26 4.83
CA ALA A 59 9.80 2.00 4.71
C ALA A 59 9.94 3.27 3.85
N GLN A 60 11.03 4.01 4.00
CA GLN A 60 11.35 5.18 3.18
C GLN A 60 11.54 4.79 1.70
N GLU A 61 12.22 3.68 1.41
CA GLU A 61 12.40 3.19 0.04
C GLU A 61 11.07 2.80 -0.64
N GLU A 62 10.17 2.12 0.08
CA GLU A 62 8.83 1.77 -0.44
C GLU A 62 7.98 3.03 -0.70
N LEU A 63 8.19 4.11 0.06
CA LEU A 63 7.55 5.41 -0.13
C LEU A 63 8.28 6.33 -1.11
N GLY A 64 9.38 5.88 -1.73
CA GLY A 64 10.18 6.73 -2.62
C GLY A 64 10.84 7.93 -1.93
N LEU A 65 10.96 7.90 -0.60
CA LEU A 65 11.67 8.89 0.20
C LEU A 65 13.18 8.64 0.20
N SER A 66 13.93 9.63 0.66
CA SER A 66 15.36 9.43 0.93
C SER A 66 15.55 8.44 2.10
N PRO A 67 16.30 7.34 1.93
CA PRO A 67 16.45 6.31 2.97
C PRO A 67 17.49 6.72 4.02
N THR A 68 17.14 7.71 4.83
CA THR A 68 17.99 8.22 5.91
C THR A 68 18.05 7.27 7.11
N GLY A 69 17.00 6.46 7.31
CA GLY A 69 16.80 5.68 8.53
C GLY A 69 16.46 6.53 9.75
N VAL A 70 16.04 7.78 9.52
CA VAL A 70 15.63 8.73 10.55
C VAL A 70 14.14 8.97 10.41
N LEU A 71 13.42 8.94 11.53
CA LEU A 71 12.00 9.29 11.59
C LEU A 71 11.85 10.82 11.58
N ASP A 72 12.08 11.41 10.41
CA ASP A 72 11.94 12.85 10.18
C ASP A 72 10.49 13.27 9.94
N ALA A 73 10.27 14.59 9.86
CA ALA A 73 8.92 15.16 9.68
C ALA A 73 8.24 14.67 8.39
N VAL A 74 9.01 14.46 7.32
CA VAL A 74 8.48 13.97 6.03
C VAL A 74 8.04 12.50 6.15
N THR A 75 8.84 11.68 6.83
CA THR A 75 8.50 10.26 7.08
C THR A 75 7.27 10.15 7.98
N LEU A 76 7.18 10.98 9.03
CA LEU A 76 6.03 11.03 9.93
C LEU A 76 4.75 11.46 9.21
N ASP A 77 4.84 12.49 8.36
CA ASP A 77 3.71 12.95 7.55
C ASP A 77 3.21 11.82 6.64
N MET A 78 4.09 11.16 5.89
CA MET A 78 3.73 10.04 5.02
C MET A 78 3.09 8.87 5.79
N PHE A 79 3.54 8.58 7.01
CA PHE A 79 2.94 7.51 7.84
C PHE A 79 1.54 7.86 8.37
N SER A 80 1.17 9.14 8.33
CA SER A 80 -0.16 9.60 8.76
C SER A 80 -1.17 9.72 7.61
N GLN A 81 -0.71 9.64 6.36
CA GLN A 81 -1.57 9.77 5.19
C GLN A 81 -2.38 8.49 4.93
N GLN A 82 -3.54 8.67 4.29
CA GLN A 82 -4.40 7.57 3.88
C GLN A 82 -3.71 6.70 2.82
N ARG A 83 -3.87 5.38 2.88
CA ARG A 83 -3.07 4.43 2.07
C ARG A 83 -3.81 3.15 1.73
N CYS A 84 -3.20 2.39 0.81
CA CYS A 84 -3.50 0.98 0.57
C CYS A 84 -2.99 0.10 1.73
N GLY A 85 -3.73 -0.97 2.02
CA GLY A 85 -3.43 -1.96 3.06
C GLY A 85 -2.52 -3.10 2.60
N VAL A 86 -2.22 -3.20 1.30
CA VAL A 86 -1.36 -4.27 0.76
C VAL A 86 0.07 -4.11 1.26
N SER A 87 0.59 -5.14 1.93
CA SER A 87 1.95 -5.13 2.45
C SER A 87 2.98 -5.37 1.32
N PRO A 88 4.12 -4.64 1.31
CA PRO A 88 5.19 -4.88 0.34
C PRO A 88 5.86 -6.25 0.51
N THR A 89 5.69 -6.91 1.66
CA THR A 89 6.26 -8.24 1.93
C THR A 89 5.39 -9.40 1.48
N TRP A 90 4.21 -9.14 0.88
CA TRP A 90 3.41 -10.20 0.26
C TRP A 90 4.18 -10.97 -0.84
N LEU A 91 5.22 -10.33 -1.38
CA LEU A 91 6.24 -10.95 -2.21
C LEU A 91 7.16 -11.85 -1.36
N ALA A 92 6.85 -13.14 -1.30
CA ALA A 92 7.82 -14.16 -0.88
C ALA A 92 8.91 -14.38 -1.96
N ALA A 93 9.68 -13.34 -2.27
CA ALA A 93 11.05 -13.43 -2.75
C ALA A 93 11.72 -12.07 -2.57
N PRO A 94 12.64 -11.89 -1.62
CA PRO A 94 13.53 -10.74 -1.59
C PRO A 94 14.22 -10.60 -2.95
N SER A 95 14.17 -9.41 -3.55
CA SER A 95 15.07 -9.13 -4.66
C SER A 95 16.51 -9.26 -4.16
N PRO A 96 17.41 -9.94 -4.89
CA PRO A 96 18.82 -9.96 -4.54
C PRO A 96 19.34 -8.52 -4.37
N PRO A 97 20.20 -8.25 -3.37
CA PRO A 97 20.73 -6.91 -3.14
C PRO A 97 21.42 -6.38 -4.41
N GLY A 98 21.08 -5.15 -4.81
CA GLY A 98 21.65 -4.47 -5.99
C GLY A 98 20.78 -4.48 -7.25
N ARG A 99 19.59 -5.08 -7.23
CA ARG A 99 18.62 -4.98 -8.34
C ARG A 99 17.42 -4.13 -7.94
N THR A 100 17.33 -2.92 -8.49
CA THR A 100 16.09 -2.13 -8.47
C THR A 100 14.97 -2.93 -9.13
N ARG A 101 13.80 -3.06 -8.48
CA ARG A 101 12.59 -3.58 -9.13
C ARG A 101 12.35 -2.70 -10.36
N ARG A 102 12.53 -3.25 -11.57
CA ARG A 102 12.30 -2.49 -12.81
C ARG A 102 10.82 -2.23 -13.04
N PHE A 103 9.96 -3.06 -12.46
CA PHE A 103 8.51 -3.00 -12.52
C PHE A 103 7.94 -3.52 -11.20
N ALA A 104 6.81 -2.98 -10.79
CA ALA A 104 6.10 -3.42 -9.61
C ALA A 104 5.19 -4.61 -9.96
N LEU A 105 5.69 -5.84 -9.87
CA LEU A 105 4.90 -7.06 -10.12
C LEU A 105 4.82 -7.89 -8.83
N MET A 106 3.64 -8.42 -8.52
CA MET A 106 3.38 -9.30 -7.37
C MET A 106 3.76 -10.78 -7.63
N GLY A 107 4.12 -11.12 -8.87
CA GLY A 107 4.62 -12.45 -9.23
C GLY A 107 3.57 -13.47 -9.69
N SER A 108 2.28 -13.15 -9.56
CA SER A 108 1.17 -13.94 -10.13
C SER A 108 0.37 -13.11 -11.15
N ARG A 109 -0.32 -13.81 -12.06
CA ARG A 109 -1.20 -13.19 -13.07
C ARG A 109 -2.37 -14.10 -13.38
N TRP A 110 -3.46 -13.49 -13.82
CA TRP A 110 -4.55 -14.24 -14.44
C TRP A 110 -4.12 -14.86 -15.77
N ARG A 111 -4.57 -16.10 -16.03
CA ARG A 111 -4.39 -16.79 -17.32
C ARG A 111 -5.47 -16.44 -18.34
N PRO A 112 -6.76 -16.34 -17.97
CA PRO A 112 -7.80 -15.91 -18.90
C PRO A 112 -7.60 -14.47 -19.36
N ALA A 113 -7.97 -14.18 -20.62
CA ALA A 113 -7.99 -12.83 -21.15
C ALA A 113 -9.27 -12.06 -20.76
N VAL A 114 -10.34 -12.78 -20.41
CA VAL A 114 -11.59 -12.20 -19.92
C VAL A 114 -11.73 -12.57 -18.45
N LEU A 115 -11.82 -11.57 -17.58
CA LEU A 115 -12.03 -11.75 -16.14
C LEU A 115 -13.46 -11.39 -15.77
N THR A 116 -14.10 -12.24 -14.98
CA THR A 116 -15.43 -11.94 -14.44
C THR A 116 -15.33 -11.22 -13.10
N TYR A 117 -16.21 -10.26 -12.86
CA TYR A 117 -16.24 -9.51 -11.60
C TYR A 117 -17.65 -9.44 -11.03
N LYS A 118 -17.73 -9.29 -9.70
CA LYS A 118 -18.98 -9.08 -8.98
C LYS A 118 -18.77 -8.09 -7.85
N VAL A 119 -19.76 -7.23 -7.62
CA VAL A 119 -19.81 -6.42 -6.38
C VAL A 119 -20.78 -7.12 -5.44
N SER A 120 -20.27 -7.91 -4.50
CA SER A 120 -21.12 -8.70 -3.58
C SER A 120 -21.61 -7.90 -2.39
N VAL A 121 -20.89 -6.86 -1.98
CA VAL A 121 -21.31 -5.95 -0.91
C VAL A 121 -21.13 -4.51 -1.38
N TYR A 122 -22.24 -3.78 -1.51
CA TYR A 122 -22.22 -2.36 -1.87
C TYR A 122 -22.05 -1.47 -0.65
N SER A 123 -21.50 -0.29 -0.90
CA SER A 123 -21.37 0.75 0.11
C SER A 123 -22.73 1.19 0.66
N LEU A 124 -22.77 1.51 1.95
CA LEU A 124 -23.94 2.12 2.59
C LEU A 124 -23.94 3.65 2.40
N THR A 125 -22.78 4.24 2.10
CA THR A 125 -22.57 5.69 2.01
C THR A 125 -22.46 6.19 0.57
N VAL A 126 -22.01 5.33 -0.36
CA VAL A 126 -21.94 5.62 -1.79
C VAL A 126 -23.11 4.98 -2.54
N PRO A 127 -23.88 5.74 -3.34
CA PRO A 127 -24.96 5.17 -4.14
C PRO A 127 -24.48 4.05 -5.05
N LYS A 128 -25.25 2.96 -5.13
CA LYS A 128 -24.95 1.80 -5.99
C LYS A 128 -24.58 2.21 -7.43
N ALA A 129 -25.37 3.08 -8.05
CA ALA A 129 -25.12 3.56 -9.41
C ALA A 129 -23.78 4.30 -9.55
N THR A 130 -23.34 5.01 -8.51
CA THR A 130 -22.02 5.66 -8.48
C THR A 130 -20.91 4.63 -8.42
N VAL A 131 -21.04 3.59 -7.59
CA VAL A 131 -20.09 2.46 -7.53
C VAL A 131 -19.99 1.78 -8.89
N ASP A 132 -21.13 1.38 -9.48
CA ASP A 132 -21.18 0.69 -10.77
C ASP A 132 -20.50 1.49 -11.89
N ARG A 133 -20.85 2.78 -12.00
CA ARG A 133 -20.30 3.68 -13.02
C ARG A 133 -18.80 3.91 -12.85
N THR A 134 -18.35 4.08 -11.60
CA THR A 134 -16.93 4.28 -11.30
C THR A 134 -16.13 3.03 -11.63
N LEU A 135 -16.62 1.87 -11.20
CA LEU A 135 -15.99 0.59 -11.50
C LEU A 135 -15.93 0.32 -13.01
N SER A 136 -17.02 0.58 -13.76
CA SER A 136 -17.01 0.48 -15.22
C SER A 136 -15.93 1.35 -15.85
N THR A 137 -15.83 2.61 -15.42
CA THR A 137 -14.82 3.56 -15.93
C THR A 137 -13.40 3.05 -15.68
N VAL A 138 -13.14 2.53 -14.47
CA VAL A 138 -11.85 1.93 -14.11
C VAL A 138 -11.56 0.72 -15.00
N LEU A 139 -12.49 -0.24 -15.11
CA LEU A 139 -12.31 -1.44 -15.93
C LEU A 139 -12.07 -1.12 -17.41
N ASP A 140 -12.66 -0.05 -17.93
CA ASP A 140 -12.46 0.44 -19.29
C ASP A 140 -11.04 1.00 -19.51
N HIS A 141 -10.50 1.76 -18.54
CA HIS A 141 -9.10 2.23 -18.61
C HIS A 141 -8.11 1.05 -18.68
N PHE A 142 -8.35 0.00 -17.91
CA PHE A 142 -7.50 -1.19 -17.90
C PHE A 142 -7.68 -2.03 -19.18
N SER A 143 -8.92 -2.20 -19.66
CA SER A 143 -9.25 -2.95 -20.88
C SER A 143 -8.78 -2.27 -22.17
N SER A 144 -8.66 -0.94 -22.16
CA SER A 144 -8.14 -0.17 -23.30
C SER A 144 -6.62 -0.14 -23.34
N SER A 145 -5.96 -0.38 -22.20
CA SER A 145 -4.50 -0.34 -22.08
C SER A 145 -3.84 -1.73 -22.22
N THR A 146 -4.63 -2.80 -22.09
CA THR A 146 -4.17 -4.19 -22.09
C THR A 146 -5.06 -5.09 -22.95
N LYS A 147 -4.63 -6.35 -23.17
CA LYS A 147 -5.47 -7.37 -23.80
C LYS A 147 -6.58 -7.93 -22.90
N LEU A 148 -6.62 -7.52 -21.63
CA LEU A 148 -7.68 -7.96 -20.72
C LEU A 148 -9.03 -7.36 -21.13
N LYS A 149 -10.08 -8.10 -20.81
CA LYS A 149 -11.47 -7.66 -20.83
C LYS A 149 -12.13 -8.05 -19.53
N PHE A 150 -13.17 -7.31 -19.15
CA PHE A 150 -13.93 -7.59 -17.94
C PHE A 150 -15.40 -7.81 -18.28
N ALA A 151 -16.02 -8.75 -17.57
CA ALA A 151 -17.44 -9.03 -17.69
C ALA A 151 -18.08 -9.10 -16.31
N ALA A 152 -19.23 -8.47 -16.12
CA ALA A 152 -19.98 -8.62 -14.88
C ALA A 152 -20.51 -10.06 -14.78
N ALA A 153 -20.42 -10.65 -13.60
CA ALA A 153 -21.12 -11.90 -13.28
C ALA A 153 -22.63 -11.69 -13.41
N VAL A 154 -23.32 -12.68 -13.99
CA VAL A 154 -24.77 -12.64 -14.23
C VAL A 154 -25.52 -13.44 -13.16
N PRO A 155 -26.84 -13.19 -12.97
CA PRO A 155 -27.65 -13.99 -12.05
C PRO A 155 -27.56 -15.49 -12.38
N GLY A 156 -27.14 -16.30 -11.40
CA GLY A 156 -26.93 -17.74 -11.54
C GLY A 156 -25.47 -18.16 -11.59
N ASP A 157 -24.53 -17.23 -11.84
CA ASP A 157 -23.10 -17.52 -11.74
C ASP A 157 -22.71 -17.83 -10.30
N THR A 158 -21.94 -18.92 -10.13
CA THR A 158 -21.43 -19.36 -8.82
C THR A 158 -19.95 -19.06 -8.63
N GLU A 159 -19.25 -18.64 -9.68
CA GLU A 159 -17.81 -18.41 -9.69
C GLU A 159 -17.50 -17.08 -10.41
N TRP A 160 -16.57 -16.30 -9.87
CA TRP A 160 -16.06 -15.08 -10.49
C TRP A 160 -14.58 -14.89 -10.17
N ASN A 161 -13.86 -14.14 -11.00
CA ASN A 161 -12.43 -13.88 -10.77
C ASN A 161 -12.17 -12.78 -9.74
N LEU A 162 -13.08 -11.82 -9.60
CA LEU A 162 -12.88 -10.63 -8.76
C LEU A 162 -14.16 -10.35 -7.94
N ASP A 163 -14.11 -10.46 -6.61
CA ASP A 163 -15.16 -9.91 -5.74
C ASP A 163 -14.79 -8.51 -5.22
N ILE A 164 -15.71 -7.58 -5.34
CA ILE A 164 -15.60 -6.23 -4.82
C ILE A 164 -16.55 -6.08 -3.64
N ARG A 165 -16.00 -5.72 -2.47
CA ARG A 165 -16.78 -5.60 -1.24
C ARG A 165 -16.48 -4.30 -0.51
N PHE A 166 -17.53 -3.54 -0.19
CA PHE A 166 -17.46 -2.43 0.74
C PHE A 166 -17.76 -2.94 2.15
N THR A 167 -16.81 -2.83 3.08
CA THR A 167 -16.89 -3.50 4.38
C THR A 167 -16.47 -2.60 5.55
N GLY A 168 -16.83 -3.01 6.77
CA GLY A 168 -16.31 -2.41 7.99
C GLY A 168 -14.86 -2.82 8.28
N ASP A 169 -14.34 -2.34 9.41
CA ASP A 169 -12.92 -2.47 9.76
C ASP A 169 -12.46 -3.93 9.92
N ASP A 170 -13.25 -4.74 10.62
CA ASP A 170 -13.12 -6.20 10.64
C ASP A 170 -14.18 -6.81 9.72
N HIS A 171 -13.72 -7.61 8.77
CA HIS A 171 -14.53 -8.14 7.68
C HIS A 171 -14.09 -9.55 7.24
N GLY A 172 -13.47 -10.30 8.16
CA GLY A 172 -13.23 -11.73 8.01
C GLY A 172 -12.02 -12.11 7.16
N CYS A 173 -11.06 -11.21 6.96
CA CYS A 173 -9.76 -11.52 6.36
C CYS A 173 -8.59 -11.05 7.26
N SER A 174 -7.36 -11.46 6.93
CA SER A 174 -6.17 -11.15 7.74
C SER A 174 -5.71 -9.69 7.65
N SER A 175 -6.22 -8.94 6.67
CA SER A 175 -5.96 -7.51 6.50
C SER A 175 -7.11 -6.70 7.10
N VAL A 176 -6.86 -6.07 8.24
CA VAL A 176 -7.83 -5.21 8.93
C VAL A 176 -7.65 -3.75 8.52
N PHE A 177 -8.74 -2.99 8.47
CA PHE A 177 -8.62 -1.54 8.25
C PHE A 177 -8.20 -0.83 9.55
N ASP A 178 -7.22 0.05 9.43
CA ASP A 178 -6.84 1.01 10.47
C ASP A 178 -7.30 2.44 10.10
N ALA A 179 -6.92 3.45 10.88
CA ALA A 179 -7.31 4.83 10.61
C ALA A 179 -6.82 5.38 9.24
N THR A 180 -5.76 4.80 8.69
CA THR A 180 -5.12 5.21 7.43
C THR A 180 -5.41 4.27 6.27
N VAL A 181 -5.71 3.00 6.50
CA VAL A 181 -6.00 2.03 5.44
C VAL A 181 -7.42 2.22 4.91
N LEU A 182 -7.54 2.54 3.62
CA LEU A 182 -8.84 2.74 2.97
C LEU A 182 -9.34 1.50 2.23
N ALA A 183 -8.42 0.69 1.73
CA ALA A 183 -8.73 -0.48 0.93
C ALA A 183 -7.52 -1.41 0.87
N HIS A 184 -7.74 -2.64 0.42
CA HIS A 184 -6.71 -3.58 0.00
C HIS A 184 -7.27 -4.56 -1.03
N ALA A 185 -6.39 -5.22 -1.75
CA ALA A 185 -6.72 -6.30 -2.65
C ALA A 185 -5.77 -7.49 -2.50
N PHE A 186 -6.23 -8.64 -2.97
CA PHE A 186 -5.45 -9.85 -3.06
C PHE A 186 -4.98 -10.06 -4.49
N PRO A 187 -3.73 -10.49 -4.74
CA PRO A 187 -3.27 -10.82 -6.07
C PRO A 187 -3.98 -12.07 -6.63
N PRO A 188 -3.83 -12.34 -7.94
CA PRO A 188 -4.50 -13.44 -8.63
C PRO A 188 -4.37 -14.82 -7.95
N GLU A 189 -3.22 -15.13 -7.37
CA GLU A 189 -2.98 -16.41 -6.67
C GLU A 189 -3.87 -16.60 -5.42
N PHE A 190 -4.41 -15.51 -4.89
CA PHE A 190 -5.23 -15.49 -3.68
C PHE A 190 -6.65 -14.98 -3.94
N GLY A 191 -7.11 -15.10 -5.19
CA GLY A 191 -8.50 -14.87 -5.55
C GLY A 191 -8.80 -13.51 -6.17
N GLY A 192 -7.88 -12.53 -6.14
CA GLY A 192 -8.12 -11.24 -6.81
C GLY A 192 -9.09 -10.30 -6.11
N ASP A 193 -9.69 -10.71 -5.00
CA ASP A 193 -10.73 -9.92 -4.34
C ASP A 193 -10.19 -8.58 -3.84
N LEU A 194 -11.04 -7.55 -3.86
CA LEU A 194 -10.73 -6.23 -3.33
C LEU A 194 -11.77 -5.79 -2.31
N HIS A 195 -11.27 -5.26 -1.20
CA HIS A 195 -12.09 -4.76 -0.10
C HIS A 195 -11.84 -3.27 0.07
N VAL A 196 -12.93 -2.52 0.14
CA VAL A 196 -12.92 -1.07 0.35
C VAL A 196 -13.60 -0.78 1.68
N ARG A 197 -13.00 0.08 2.49
CA ARG A 197 -13.58 0.50 3.76
C ARG A 197 -14.81 1.37 3.50
N ASP A 198 -15.96 0.96 4.01
CA ASP A 198 -17.24 1.64 3.75
C ASP A 198 -17.35 3.02 4.43
N ALA A 199 -16.56 3.23 5.49
CA ALA A 199 -16.51 4.48 6.25
C ALA A 199 -15.69 5.60 5.59
N VAL A 200 -15.13 5.37 4.39
CA VAL A 200 -14.33 6.36 3.66
C VAL A 200 -15.22 7.49 3.15
N ASP A 201 -14.80 8.74 3.36
CA ASP A 201 -15.46 9.90 2.77
C ASP A 201 -14.99 10.11 1.32
N PHE A 202 -15.76 9.56 0.38
CA PHE A 202 -15.48 9.71 -1.05
C PHE A 202 -15.82 11.09 -1.64
N ASN A 203 -16.18 12.07 -0.82
CA ASN A 203 -16.19 13.48 -1.25
C ASN A 203 -14.79 14.09 -1.23
N THR A 204 -13.93 13.62 -0.33
CA THR A 204 -12.54 14.05 -0.20
C THR A 204 -11.55 13.04 -0.76
N THR A 205 -11.97 11.78 -0.94
CA THR A 205 -11.15 10.71 -1.49
C THR A 205 -11.71 10.25 -2.83
N SER A 206 -10.87 10.11 -3.85
CA SER A 206 -11.31 9.63 -5.16
C SER A 206 -11.61 8.12 -5.16
N LEU A 207 -12.89 7.75 -5.29
CA LEU A 207 -13.30 6.35 -5.45
C LEU A 207 -12.67 5.71 -6.70
N THR A 208 -12.53 6.47 -7.78
CA THR A 208 -11.87 6.01 -9.02
C THR A 208 -10.43 5.59 -8.76
N TYR A 209 -9.70 6.40 -7.99
CA TYR A 209 -8.29 6.12 -7.69
C TYR A 209 -8.15 4.90 -6.78
N VAL A 210 -8.95 4.82 -5.71
CA VAL A 210 -8.94 3.66 -4.80
C VAL A 210 -9.28 2.38 -5.56
N LEU A 211 -10.37 2.34 -6.32
CA LEU A 211 -10.75 1.16 -7.10
C LEU A 211 -9.72 0.83 -8.19
N GLY A 212 -9.14 1.81 -8.85
CA GLY A 212 -8.10 1.61 -9.85
C GLY A 212 -6.83 1.01 -9.24
N HIS A 213 -6.38 1.53 -8.11
CA HIS A 213 -5.21 1.04 -7.39
C HIS A 213 -5.40 -0.42 -6.95
N GLU A 214 -6.51 -0.71 -6.28
CA GLU A 214 -6.78 -2.06 -5.78
C GLU A 214 -7.02 -3.06 -6.92
N LEU A 215 -7.66 -2.64 -8.02
CA LEU A 215 -7.79 -3.48 -9.21
C LEU A 215 -6.42 -3.86 -9.78
N ALA A 216 -5.45 -2.94 -9.80
CA ALA A 216 -4.11 -3.26 -10.28
C ALA A 216 -3.40 -4.31 -9.39
N HIS A 217 -3.57 -4.26 -8.06
CA HIS A 217 -3.15 -5.37 -7.17
C HIS A 217 -3.86 -6.68 -7.50
N SER A 218 -5.18 -6.66 -7.72
CA SER A 218 -5.96 -7.82 -8.16
C SER A 218 -5.49 -8.41 -9.49
N LEU A 219 -4.80 -7.62 -10.30
CA LEU A 219 -4.18 -8.02 -11.56
C LEU A 219 -2.69 -8.41 -11.41
N GLY A 220 -2.15 -8.37 -10.19
CA GLY A 220 -0.78 -8.77 -9.88
C GLY A 220 0.26 -7.67 -10.05
N VAL A 221 -0.14 -6.40 -10.06
CA VAL A 221 0.75 -5.25 -10.03
C VAL A 221 1.04 -4.91 -8.56
N HIS A 222 2.31 -4.68 -8.22
CA HIS A 222 2.74 -4.29 -6.88
C HIS A 222 2.75 -2.77 -6.74
N HIS A 223 2.94 -2.26 -5.53
CA HIS A 223 3.24 -0.85 -5.30
C HIS A 223 4.48 -0.36 -6.08
N SER A 224 4.35 0.83 -6.66
CA SER A 224 5.43 1.64 -7.21
C SER A 224 5.90 2.65 -6.17
N ASN A 225 7.20 2.94 -6.15
CA ASN A 225 7.75 4.02 -5.32
C ASN A 225 7.67 5.39 -6.01
N ARG A 226 7.06 5.45 -7.20
CA ARG A 226 6.87 6.68 -7.95
C ARG A 226 5.63 7.42 -7.49
N ALA A 227 5.83 8.67 -7.10
CA ALA A 227 4.79 9.49 -6.54
C ALA A 227 3.62 9.82 -7.50
N ASP A 228 3.87 9.76 -8.80
CA ASP A 228 2.90 10.02 -9.86
C ASP A 228 2.20 8.75 -10.37
N ALA A 229 2.55 7.57 -9.85
CA ALA A 229 1.96 6.31 -10.26
C ALA A 229 0.64 6.04 -9.52
N LEU A 230 -0.33 5.45 -10.22
CA LEU A 230 -1.55 4.92 -9.60
C LEU A 230 -1.18 3.98 -8.46
N MET A 231 -0.16 3.14 -8.68
CA MET A 231 0.33 2.17 -7.71
C MET A 231 1.22 2.74 -6.60
N TYR A 232 1.30 4.06 -6.42
CA TYR A 232 1.90 4.61 -5.22
C TYR A 232 1.06 4.24 -3.98
N PRO A 233 1.66 3.71 -2.89
CA PRO A 233 0.92 3.12 -1.77
C PRO A 233 0.07 4.12 -0.95
N VAL A 234 0.38 5.41 -1.02
CA VAL A 234 -0.35 6.46 -0.29
C VAL A 234 -1.34 7.14 -1.24
N TYR A 235 -2.60 7.18 -0.84
CA TYR A 235 -3.67 7.80 -1.60
C TYR A 235 -3.51 9.31 -1.62
N ARG A 236 -3.63 9.91 -2.80
CA ARG A 236 -3.45 11.34 -3.01
C ARG A 236 -4.50 11.91 -3.93
N ASP A 237 -4.71 13.21 -3.77
CA ASP A 237 -5.45 14.01 -4.72
C ASP A 237 -4.64 14.11 -6.01
N VAL A 238 -4.97 13.25 -6.97
CA VAL A 238 -4.47 13.37 -8.34
C VAL A 238 -5.28 14.43 -9.07
N ASP A 239 -4.59 15.21 -9.89
CA ASP A 239 -5.23 16.12 -10.85
C ASP A 239 -6.23 15.34 -11.71
N PRO A 240 -7.53 15.72 -11.72
CA PRO A 240 -8.55 15.06 -12.55
C PRO A 240 -8.23 15.03 -14.05
N LEU A 241 -7.32 15.89 -14.52
CA LEU A 241 -6.85 15.92 -15.91
C LEU A 241 -5.70 14.94 -16.19
N SER A 242 -5.07 14.39 -15.15
CA SER A 242 -4.01 13.41 -15.32
C SER A 242 -4.58 12.05 -15.74
N PRO A 243 -3.88 11.30 -16.61
CA PRO A 243 -4.25 9.93 -16.91
C PRO A 243 -4.30 9.08 -15.63
N LEU A 244 -5.32 8.23 -15.52
CA LEU A 244 -5.45 7.32 -14.37
C LEU A 244 -4.24 6.39 -14.23
N LEU A 245 -3.73 5.85 -15.33
CA LEU A 245 -2.56 4.97 -15.37
C LEU A 245 -1.32 5.76 -15.78
N SER A 246 -0.31 5.82 -14.91
CA SER A 246 0.99 6.38 -15.27
C SER A 246 1.73 5.48 -16.25
N GLY A 247 2.82 5.99 -16.81
CA GLY A 247 3.70 5.18 -17.66
C GLY A 247 4.30 3.97 -16.93
N ASP A 248 4.46 4.03 -15.59
CA ASP A 248 4.94 2.89 -14.81
C ASP A 248 3.88 1.80 -14.66
N ASP A 249 2.65 2.20 -14.36
CA ASP A 249 1.50 1.31 -14.24
C ASP A 249 1.22 0.60 -15.57
N LEU A 250 1.23 1.36 -16.68
CA LEU A 250 1.03 0.81 -18.02
C LEU A 250 2.07 -0.26 -18.37
N ARG A 251 3.35 -0.02 -18.09
CA ARG A 251 4.40 -1.00 -18.36
C ARG A 251 4.22 -2.26 -17.52
N ALA A 252 3.90 -2.14 -16.24
CA ALA A 252 3.67 -3.29 -15.36
C ALA A 252 2.49 -4.13 -15.86
N LEU A 253 1.35 -3.50 -16.17
CA LEU A 253 0.17 -4.16 -16.72
C LEU A 253 0.45 -4.83 -18.07
N GLN A 254 1.14 -4.14 -18.99
CA GLN A 254 1.45 -4.67 -20.31
C GLN A 254 2.49 -5.80 -20.27
N LEU A 255 3.36 -5.85 -19.27
CA LEU A 255 4.24 -7.01 -19.04
C LEU A 255 3.46 -8.26 -18.63
N LEU A 256 2.37 -8.10 -17.87
CA LEU A 256 1.52 -9.20 -17.43
C LEU A 256 0.54 -9.66 -18.51
N TYR A 257 -0.02 -8.73 -19.26
CA TYR A 257 -1.19 -8.97 -20.10
C TYR A 257 -1.04 -8.57 -21.58
N GLY A 258 0.09 -7.96 -21.93
CA GLY A 258 0.31 -7.40 -23.26
C GLY A 258 -0.45 -6.09 -23.50
N GLN A 259 0.03 -5.31 -24.46
CA GLN A 259 -0.63 -4.11 -24.94
C GLN A 259 -1.88 -4.46 -25.78
N ALA A 260 -2.94 -3.66 -25.62
CA ALA A 260 -4.18 -3.76 -26.37
C ALA A 260 -3.96 -3.66 -27.89
#